data_AF-A0A6G3SA04-F1
#
_entry.id   AF-A0A6G3SA04-F1
#
_cell.length_a   1.000
_cell.length_b   1.000
_cell.length_c   1.000
_cell.angle_alpha   90.00
_cell.angle_beta   90.00
_cell.angle_gamma   90.00
#
_symmetry.space_group_name_H-M   'P 1'
#
loop_
_entity.id
_entity.type
_entity.pdbx_description
1 polymer ?
#
loop_
_entity_poly.entity_id
_entity_poly.type
_entity_poly.pdbx_seq_one_letter_code
_entity_poly.pdbx_strand_id
1 'polypeptide(L)' 'MEVAGIDHIVHAAERRGPDVTVLRAVKRVAERAVALGHGGGDWSSTIDAVRPPAAD' A
#
# COMPACT_ATOMS: atom_id res chain seq x y z
N MET A 1 -0.71 7.07 7.30
CA MET A 1 -0.25 6.15 6.25
C MET A 1 0.74 6.83 5.32
N GLU A 2 1.90 6.22 5.08
CA GLU A 2 3.06 6.84 4.44
C GLU A 2 3.28 6.28 3.02
N VAL A 3 2.40 6.66 2.08
CA VAL A 3 2.48 6.18 0.68
C VAL A 3 3.73 6.70 -0.03
N ALA A 4 4.19 7.91 0.31
CA ALA A 4 5.35 8.53 -0.32
C ALA A 4 6.65 7.72 -0.09
N GLY A 5 6.91 7.24 1.12
CA GLY A 5 8.06 6.39 1.40
C GLY A 5 8.00 5.03 0.72
N ILE A 6 6.80 4.43 0.58
CA ILE A 6 6.63 3.22 -0.24
C ILE A 6 7.02 3.52 -1.70
N ASP A 7 6.60 4.67 -2.23
CA ASP A 7 6.91 5.08 -3.60
C ASP A 7 8.41 5.29 -3.80
N HIS A 8 9.09 5.89 -2.84
CA HIS A 8 10.55 6.00 -2.84
C HIS A 8 11.25 4.65 -2.89
N ILE A 9 10.77 3.65 -2.15
CA ILE A 9 11.34 2.30 -2.14
C ILE A 9 11.11 1.60 -3.50
N VAL A 10 9.89 1.68 -4.05
CA VAL A 10 9.58 1.11 -5.37
C VAL A 10 10.48 1.72 -6.44
N HIS A 11 10.56 3.05 -6.49
CA HIS A 11 11.38 3.78 -7.45
C HIS A 11 12.88 3.44 -7.32
N ALA A 12 13.35 3.29 -6.08
CA ALA A 12 14.71 2.87 -5.77
C ALA A 12 15.02 1.44 -6.23
N ALA A 13 14.08 0.51 -6.08
CA ALA A 13 14.23 -0.88 -6.47
C ALA A 13 14.15 -1.08 -7.99
N GLU A 14 13.23 -0.39 -8.68
CA GLU A 14 13.10 -0.42 -10.14
C GLU A 14 14.40 -0.04 -10.85
N ARG A 15 15.16 0.91 -10.30
CA ARG A 15 16.46 1.30 -10.86
C ARG A 15 17.58 0.29 -10.64
N ARG A 16 17.44 -0.62 -9.67
CA ARG A 16 18.54 -1.49 -9.21
C ARG A 16 18.39 -2.93 -9.69
N GLY A 17 17.25 -3.30 -10.27
CA GLY A 17 17.02 -4.61 -10.87
C GLY A 17 16.37 -5.71 -10.02
N PRO A 18 16.07 -5.57 -8.71
CA PRO A 18 15.19 -6.51 -8.02
C PRO A 18 13.79 -6.59 -8.65
N ASP A 19 13.12 -7.74 -8.49
CA ASP A 19 11.68 -7.82 -8.73
C ASP A 19 10.94 -6.92 -7.72
N VAL A 20 10.06 -6.07 -8.25
CA VAL A 20 9.28 -5.11 -7.47
C VAL A 20 7.80 -5.48 -7.38
N THR A 21 7.42 -6.68 -7.81
CA THR A 21 6.01 -7.09 -7.88
C THR A 21 5.32 -7.01 -6.52
N VAL A 22 5.98 -7.47 -5.45
CA VAL A 22 5.45 -7.39 -4.08
C VAL A 22 5.36 -5.94 -3.59
N LEU A 23 6.40 -5.12 -3.85
CA LEU A 23 6.40 -3.71 -3.45
C LEU A 23 5.27 -2.92 -4.13
N ARG A 24 5.00 -3.19 -5.40
CA ARG A 24 3.87 -2.62 -6.13
C ARG A 24 2.52 -3.07 -5.56
N ALA A 25 2.41 -4.33 -5.09
CA ALA A 25 1.20 -4.79 -4.42
C ALA A 25 0.99 -4.07 -3.08
N VAL A 26 2.05 -3.90 -2.28
CA VAL A 26 2.04 -3.12 -1.03
C VAL A 26 1.59 -1.68 -1.28
N LYS A 27 2.14 -1.02 -2.32
CA LYS A 27 1.73 0.33 -2.73
C LYS A 27 0.23 0.42 -3.01
N ARG A 28 -0.31 -0.52 -3.81
CA ARG A 28 -1.75 -0.55 -4.14
C ARG A 28 -2.64 -0.74 -2.92
N VAL A 29 -2.24 -1.58 -1.96
CA VAL A 29 -3.00 -1.77 -0.71
C VAL A 29 -3.00 -0.48 0.11
N ALA A 30 -1.86 0.21 0.22
CA ALA A 30 -1.77 1.47 0.93
C ALA A 30 -2.62 2.57 0.25
N GLU A 31 -2.54 2.70 -1.08
CA GLU A 31 -3.37 3.64 -1.85
C GLU A 31 -4.87 3.39 -1.63
N ARG A 32 -5.30 2.12 -1.64
CA ARG A 32 -6.69 1.76 -1.36
C ARG A 32 -7.10 2.11 0.06
N ALA A 33 -6.24 1.89 1.06
CA ALA A 33 -6.54 2.26 2.44
C ALA A 33 -6.62 3.79 2.63
N VAL A 34 -5.78 4.56 1.94
CA VAL A 34 -5.92 6.04 1.88
C VAL A 34 -7.27 6.42 1.27
N ALA A 35 -7.67 5.78 0.17
CA ALA A 35 -8.96 6.03 -0.47
C ALA A 35 -10.17 5.68 0.43
N LEU A 36 -10.01 4.74 1.36
CA LEU A 36 -10.98 4.40 2.41
C LEU A 36 -10.97 5.38 3.60
N GLY A 37 -10.13 6.40 3.58
CA GLY A 37 -10.05 7.42 4.64
C GLY A 37 -8.98 7.16 5.71
N HIS A 38 -8.15 6.11 5.58
CA HIS A 38 -7.12 5.77 6.56
C HIS A 38 -5.80 6.54 6.37
N GLY A 39 -5.81 7.66 5.64
CA GLY A 39 -4.60 8.44 5.35
C GLY A 39 -3.84 8.93 6.58
N GLY A 40 -4.54 9.29 7.66
CA GLY A 40 -3.95 9.66 8.95
C GLY A 40 -3.73 8.48 9.93
N GLY A 41 -4.14 7.27 9.56
CA GLY A 41 -4.09 6.09 10.42
C GLY A 41 -2.74 5.36 10.40
N ASP A 42 -2.65 4.34 11.26
CA ASP A 42 -1.55 3.38 11.31
C ASP A 42 -1.59 2.40 10.13
N TRP A 43 -0.46 1.75 9.84
CA TRP A 43 -0.33 0.73 8.81
C TRP A 43 -1.32 -0.43 9.00
N SER A 44 -1.67 -0.77 10.24
CA SER A 44 -2.65 -1.82 10.55
C SER A 44 -4.03 -1.60 9.91
N SER A 45 -4.43 -0.35 9.64
CA SER A 45 -5.68 -0.02 8.93
C SER A 45 -5.71 -0.47 7.46
N THR A 46 -4.58 -0.91 6.90
CA THR A 46 -4.55 -1.54 5.56
C THR A 46 -5.38 -2.82 5.49
N ILE A 47 -5.72 -3.44 6.63
CA ILE A 47 -6.57 -4.64 6.67
C ILE A 47 -7.92 -4.41 5.97
N ASP A 48 -8.49 -3.21 6.08
CA ASP A 48 -9.78 -2.87 5.47
C ASP A 48 -9.69 -2.72 3.94
N ALA A 49 -8.48 -2.52 3.39
CA ALA A 49 -8.23 -2.51 1.96
C ALA A 49 -8.05 -3.91 1.35
N VAL A 50 -7.79 -4.94 2.16
CA VAL A 50 -7.60 -6.32 1.69
C VAL A 50 -8.76 -7.23 2.07
N ARG A 51 -9.45 -6.94 3.17
CA ARG A 51 -10.62 -7.72 3.59
C ARG A 51 -11.74 -7.56 2.55
N PRO A 52 -12.42 -8.66 2.16
CA PRO A 52 -13.65 -8.54 1.41
C PRO A 52 -14.69 -7.73 2.23
N PRO A 53 -15.60 -7.00 1.56
CA PRO A 53 -16.70 -6.36 2.27
C PRO A 53 -17.46 -7.42 3.09
N ALA A 54 -17.98 -7.01 4.25
CA ALA A 54 -18.81 -7.90 5.05
C ALA A 54 -19.99 -8.37 4.17
N ALA A 55 -20.28 -9.67 4.22
CA ALA A 55 -21.50 -10.19 3.62
C ALA A 55 -22.68 -9.78 4.51
N ASP A 56 -23.70 -9.17 3.89
CA ASP A 56 -24.99 -8.87 4.53
C ASP A 56 -25.78 -10.16 4.83
#